data_AF-A0AAV4VTY9-F1
#
_entry.id   AF-A0AAV4VTY9-F1
#
_cell.length_a   1.000
_cell.length_b   1.000
_cell.length_c   1.000
_cell.angle_alpha   90.00
_cell.angle_beta   90.00
_cell.angle_gamma   90.00
#
_symmetry.space_group_name_H-M   'P 1'
#
loop_
_entity.id
_entity.type
_entity.pdbx_description
1 polymer ?
#
loop_
_entity_poly.entity_id
_entity_poly.type
_entity_poly.pdbx_seq_one_letter_code
_entity_poly.pdbx_strand_id
1 'polypeptide(L)'
;MSMEHINLNQIKEENLMNKRRKIDDETSKALINYSYLEPDFMKALSESFCKKKELVFDNGAKIISDPFTCCVLPNFLQPKDFTRGLLEEIEEVEVDVKHGHFHQFKQSKDLSISKEKNISLLKDLFYGKLLKWIKQITNIRLTDKVDISCSCYTYTDNLLCHNDELEERRIAYVYYLVPEWEEEYGGRLDLFNAVNGEPSKIVTSFIPKWNNLIFFEVSPVSFHQVSEIISYKARISISGWFYGPPLKKAIRPPETILFQPPIYLPIDLEQWINPVYLQVDSQTLIRDSFEDSSEIELFGFFQADKYEEICRILMSDNIVWKQQGPLNRRNYEVMGKMEELPEILKDLQTFFQSESFLFFLSNMTGLSLHPAATKENVQMAGINSSIRKWSPGSYALLHDQSFLDFPILNVALCFNCIDWQLEHGGFTTYVARSDLDKLLRVDPKPNTLAMIYITEDTTSYVKYINCQANERSNPCFHDIFTIYREEE
;
A
#
# COMPACT_ATOMS: atom_id res chain seq x y z
N MET A 1 73.60 42.34 -17.58
CA MET A 1 72.98 42.18 -16.25
C MET A 1 71.78 43.11 -16.16
N SER A 2 70.57 42.60 -16.43
CA SER A 2 69.34 43.18 -15.90
C SER A 2 68.66 42.05 -15.15
N MET A 3 68.70 42.13 -13.82
CA MET A 3 68.02 41.17 -12.94
C MET A 3 66.52 41.33 -13.14
N GLU A 4 65.84 40.27 -13.57
CA GLU A 4 64.39 40.18 -13.50
C GLU A 4 64.01 40.12 -12.02
N HIS A 5 63.39 41.20 -11.53
CA HIS A 5 62.79 41.21 -10.20
C HIS A 5 61.58 40.29 -10.18
N ILE A 6 61.79 39.06 -9.71
CA ILE A 6 60.71 38.15 -9.35
C ILE A 6 60.01 38.73 -8.12
N ASN A 7 58.77 39.19 -8.31
CA ASN A 7 57.94 39.74 -7.25
C ASN A 7 57.47 38.59 -6.33
N LEU A 8 58.17 38.42 -5.20
CA LEU A 8 57.88 37.40 -4.18
C LEU A 8 56.45 37.50 -3.61
N ASN A 9 55.78 38.65 -3.73
CA ASN A 9 54.38 38.80 -3.31
C ASN A 9 53.40 38.20 -4.32
N GLN A 10 53.67 38.26 -5.63
CA GLN A 10 52.86 37.58 -6.64
C GLN A 10 52.97 36.06 -6.53
N ILE A 11 54.17 35.53 -6.25
CA ILE A 11 54.36 34.08 -6.03
C ILE A 11 53.72 33.64 -4.71
N LYS A 12 53.69 34.48 -3.66
CA LYS A 12 52.98 34.18 -2.41
C LYS A 12 51.47 34.24 -2.58
N GLU A 13 50.93 35.19 -3.35
CA GLU A 13 49.50 35.29 -3.64
C GLU A 13 49.02 34.18 -4.58
N GLU A 14 49.80 33.81 -5.61
CA GLU A 14 49.51 32.64 -6.45
C GLU A 14 49.63 31.32 -5.68
N ASN A 15 50.59 31.18 -4.77
CA ASN A 15 50.67 30.00 -3.91
C ASN A 15 49.59 29.99 -2.84
N LEU A 16 49.15 31.14 -2.30
CA LEU A 16 47.99 31.20 -1.40
C LEU A 16 46.68 30.98 -2.17
N MET A 17 46.55 31.43 -3.42
CA MET A 17 45.40 31.15 -4.28
C MET A 17 45.40 29.73 -4.79
N ASN A 18 46.56 29.12 -5.08
CA ASN A 18 46.66 27.71 -5.45
C ASN A 18 46.54 26.79 -4.24
N LYS A 19 46.92 27.24 -3.04
CA LYS A 19 46.69 26.54 -1.79
C LYS A 19 45.26 26.75 -1.29
N ARG A 20 44.62 27.90 -1.53
CA ARG A 20 43.16 28.10 -1.34
C ARG A 20 42.36 27.36 -2.40
N ARG A 21 42.79 27.28 -3.67
CA ARG A 21 42.19 26.42 -4.69
C ARG A 21 42.43 24.95 -4.39
N LYS A 22 43.60 24.53 -3.90
CA LYS A 22 43.83 23.14 -3.43
C LYS A 22 43.05 22.82 -2.17
N ILE A 23 42.91 23.76 -1.23
CA ILE A 23 42.13 23.57 -0.01
C ILE A 23 40.63 23.60 -0.35
N ASP A 24 40.16 24.48 -1.23
CA ASP A 24 38.77 24.51 -1.73
C ASP A 24 38.45 23.30 -2.62
N ASP A 25 39.44 22.69 -3.28
CA ASP A 25 39.30 21.44 -4.06
C ASP A 25 39.42 20.18 -3.17
N GLU A 26 40.20 20.24 -2.07
CA GLU A 26 40.31 19.17 -1.05
C GLU A 26 39.22 19.24 0.04
N THR A 27 38.44 20.34 0.15
CA THR A 27 37.23 20.45 1.00
C THR A 27 35.92 20.53 0.21
N SER A 28 35.93 20.23 -1.09
CA SER A 28 34.75 20.28 -1.96
C SER A 28 33.94 18.97 -1.99
N LYS A 29 32.80 19.05 -1.30
CA LYS A 29 31.48 18.50 -1.68
C LYS A 29 31.22 17.02 -1.40
N ALA A 30 29.97 16.69 -1.08
CA ALA A 30 29.46 15.34 -1.05
C ALA A 30 29.79 14.61 -2.36
N LEU A 31 30.43 13.44 -2.28
CA LEU A 31 30.88 12.73 -3.47
C LEU A 31 30.30 11.32 -3.49
N ILE A 32 29.78 10.96 -4.67
CA ILE A 32 29.60 9.55 -5.05
C ILE A 32 30.94 8.85 -4.84
N ASN A 33 30.92 7.72 -4.16
CA ASN A 33 32.07 6.84 -3.95
C ASN A 33 32.82 6.62 -5.27
N TYR A 34 34.14 6.87 -5.26
CA TYR A 34 34.94 6.96 -6.47
C TYR A 34 34.93 5.67 -7.31
N SER A 35 34.78 4.51 -6.67
CA SER A 35 34.67 3.22 -7.38
C SER A 35 33.46 3.16 -8.33
N TYR A 36 32.41 3.97 -8.09
CA TYR A 36 31.25 4.07 -8.99
C TYR A 36 31.46 5.04 -10.16
N LEU A 37 32.58 5.77 -10.16
CA LEU A 37 32.96 6.71 -11.20
C LEU A 37 34.06 6.14 -12.12
N GLU A 38 34.57 4.95 -11.81
CA GLU A 38 35.56 4.28 -12.64
C GLU A 38 34.96 3.93 -14.01
N PRO A 39 35.66 4.24 -15.13
CA PRO A 39 35.12 4.02 -16.46
C PRO A 39 34.70 2.57 -16.73
N ASP A 40 35.47 1.59 -16.24
CA ASP A 40 35.18 0.17 -16.41
C ASP A 40 33.93 -0.25 -15.63
N PHE A 41 33.78 0.24 -14.39
CA PHE A 41 32.58 0.04 -13.59
C PHE A 41 31.35 0.62 -14.31
N MET A 42 31.43 1.89 -14.73
CA MET A 42 30.31 2.56 -15.39
C MET A 42 29.89 1.85 -16.68
N LYS A 43 30.88 1.44 -17.49
CA LYS A 43 30.61 0.68 -18.72
C LYS A 43 29.94 -0.65 -18.41
N ALA A 44 30.48 -1.43 -17.48
CA ALA A 44 29.92 -2.73 -17.11
C ALA A 44 28.51 -2.63 -16.52
N LEU A 45 28.26 -1.62 -15.66
CA LEU A 45 26.94 -1.38 -15.08
C LEU A 45 25.95 -0.93 -16.15
N SER A 46 26.33 0.00 -17.03
CA SER A 46 25.47 0.46 -18.13
C SER A 46 25.11 -0.66 -19.08
N GLU A 47 26.09 -1.47 -19.49
CA GLU A 47 25.85 -2.63 -20.33
C GLU A 47 24.90 -3.63 -19.67
N SER A 48 25.08 -3.91 -18.38
CA SER A 48 24.24 -4.83 -17.63
C SER A 48 22.81 -4.29 -17.45
N PHE A 49 22.67 -2.99 -17.20
CA PHE A 49 21.38 -2.32 -17.08
C PHE A 49 20.60 -2.39 -18.40
N CYS A 50 21.21 -1.99 -19.51
CA CYS A 50 20.56 -2.01 -20.82
C CYS A 50 20.27 -3.43 -21.31
N LYS A 51 21.13 -4.40 -21.01
CA LYS A 51 20.94 -5.81 -21.39
C LYS A 51 20.08 -6.60 -20.39
N LYS A 52 19.63 -5.97 -19.29
CA LYS A 52 18.89 -6.61 -18.18
C LYS A 52 19.59 -7.88 -17.68
N LYS A 53 20.89 -7.78 -17.47
CA LYS A 53 21.74 -8.89 -17.01
C LYS A 53 22.18 -8.65 -15.57
N GLU A 54 22.12 -9.71 -14.77
CA GLU A 54 22.62 -9.67 -13.40
C GLU A 54 24.15 -9.59 -13.38
N LEU A 55 24.67 -8.79 -12.45
CA LEU A 55 26.10 -8.63 -12.22
C LEU A 55 26.36 -8.21 -10.78
N VAL A 56 27.40 -8.77 -10.17
CA VAL A 56 27.91 -8.39 -8.85
C VAL A 56 29.33 -7.88 -9.02
N PHE A 57 29.66 -6.79 -8.35
CA PHE A 57 30.95 -6.12 -8.40
C PHE A 57 31.72 -6.35 -7.09
N ASP A 58 33.04 -6.29 -7.16
CA ASP A 58 33.93 -6.51 -6.00
C ASP A 58 33.73 -5.49 -4.87
N ASN A 59 33.26 -4.28 -5.19
CA ASN A 59 32.90 -3.26 -4.21
C ASN A 59 31.53 -3.49 -3.54
N GLY A 60 30.88 -4.62 -3.81
CA GLY A 60 29.59 -5.02 -3.25
C GLY A 60 28.37 -4.45 -3.98
N ALA A 61 28.56 -3.61 -5.00
CA ALA A 61 27.46 -3.21 -5.87
C ALA A 61 26.92 -4.41 -6.63
N LYS A 62 25.63 -4.37 -6.94
CA LYS A 62 24.99 -5.39 -7.76
C LYS A 62 23.84 -4.82 -8.57
N ILE A 63 23.58 -5.47 -9.68
CA ILE A 63 22.37 -5.29 -10.49
C ILE A 63 21.67 -6.64 -10.59
N ILE A 64 20.37 -6.63 -10.32
CA ILE A 64 19.48 -7.76 -10.55
C ILE A 64 18.54 -7.42 -11.70
N SER A 65 18.02 -8.43 -12.39
CA SER A 65 17.05 -8.24 -13.48
C SER A 65 15.74 -8.99 -13.30
N ASP A 66 15.67 -9.89 -12.32
CA ASP A 66 14.43 -10.52 -11.85
C ASP A 66 14.07 -9.99 -10.44
N PRO A 67 12.87 -9.44 -10.23
CA PRO A 67 11.72 -9.36 -11.15
C PRO A 67 11.80 -8.20 -12.16
N PHE A 68 12.68 -7.23 -11.94
CA PHE A 68 12.96 -6.13 -12.85
C PHE A 68 14.35 -5.53 -12.55
N THR A 69 14.86 -4.72 -13.48
CA THR A 69 16.19 -4.11 -13.37
C THR A 69 16.30 -3.22 -12.13
N CYS A 70 17.09 -3.64 -11.16
CA CYS A 70 17.31 -2.92 -9.91
C CYS A 70 18.79 -2.95 -9.53
N CYS A 71 19.35 -1.78 -9.22
CA CYS A 71 20.74 -1.58 -8.86
C CYS A 71 20.85 -1.28 -7.36
N VAL A 72 21.80 -1.91 -6.69
CA VAL A 72 22.14 -1.71 -5.28
C VAL A 72 23.59 -1.26 -5.19
N LEU A 73 23.82 -0.09 -4.60
CA LEU A 73 25.13 0.54 -4.45
C LEU A 73 25.42 0.79 -2.95
N PRO A 74 26.17 -0.10 -2.29
CA PRO A 74 26.57 0.09 -0.89
C PRO A 74 27.57 1.23 -0.70
N ASN A 75 27.60 1.85 0.47
CA ASN A 75 28.55 2.94 0.80
C ASN A 75 28.59 4.02 -0.30
N PHE A 76 27.42 4.50 -0.71
CA PHE A 76 27.23 5.32 -1.90
C PHE A 76 27.87 6.70 -1.79
N LEU A 77 27.72 7.39 -0.66
CA LEU A 77 28.27 8.72 -0.41
C LEU A 77 29.52 8.66 0.46
N GLN A 78 30.47 9.55 0.17
CA GLN A 78 31.69 9.77 0.93
C GLN A 78 31.98 11.29 1.04
N PRO A 79 32.70 11.74 2.10
CA PRO A 79 33.24 10.94 3.22
C PRO A 79 32.17 10.54 4.25
N LYS A 80 32.49 9.61 5.16
CA LYS A 80 31.55 9.15 6.21
C LYS A 80 30.99 10.29 7.07
N ASP A 81 31.80 11.30 7.35
CA ASP A 81 31.38 12.47 8.12
C ASP A 81 30.26 13.26 7.46
N PHE A 82 30.22 13.31 6.12
CA PHE A 82 29.12 13.92 5.38
C PHE A 82 27.81 13.18 5.64
N THR A 83 27.81 11.84 5.60
CA THR A 83 26.58 11.04 5.79
C THR A 83 25.99 11.16 7.19
N ARG A 84 26.84 11.35 8.21
CA ARG A 84 26.39 11.59 9.59
C ARG A 84 25.79 12.99 9.73
N GLY A 85 26.48 14.03 9.24
CA GLY A 85 25.94 15.39 9.27
C GLY A 85 24.66 15.54 8.43
N LEU A 86 24.52 14.74 7.36
CA LEU A 86 23.27 14.67 6.60
C LEU A 86 22.14 14.04 7.42
N LEU A 87 22.38 12.96 8.16
CA LEU A 87 21.36 12.40 9.06
C LEU A 87 20.94 13.43 10.12
N GLU A 88 21.90 14.10 10.77
CA GLU A 88 21.63 15.12 11.79
C GLU A 88 20.73 16.24 11.24
N GLU A 89 20.98 16.73 10.02
CA GLU A 89 20.10 17.72 9.38
C GLU A 89 18.73 17.14 8.99
N ILE A 90 18.67 15.88 8.56
CA ILE A 90 17.43 15.21 8.14
C ILE A 90 16.50 14.91 9.33
N GLU A 91 17.05 14.60 10.51
CA GLU A 91 16.27 14.36 11.73
C GLU A 91 15.53 15.61 12.22
N GLU A 92 16.03 16.80 11.87
CA GLU A 92 15.41 18.09 12.19
C GLU A 92 14.40 18.56 11.13
N VAL A 93 14.25 17.83 10.01
CA VAL A 93 13.29 18.20 8.95
C VAL A 93 11.86 17.90 9.41
N GLU A 94 10.98 18.89 9.26
CA GLU A 94 9.55 18.71 9.50
C GLU A 94 8.94 17.68 8.53
N VAL A 95 8.20 16.72 9.08
CA VAL A 95 7.54 15.65 8.34
C VAL A 95 6.03 15.64 8.60
N ASP A 96 5.27 15.47 7.54
CA ASP A 96 3.83 15.30 7.59
C ASP A 96 3.47 13.81 7.64
N VAL A 97 2.47 13.44 8.44
CA VAL A 97 1.93 12.08 8.41
C VAL A 97 1.22 11.84 7.08
N LYS A 98 1.71 10.87 6.32
CA LYS A 98 1.08 10.34 5.12
C LYS A 98 0.30 9.10 5.51
N HIS A 99 -1.03 9.21 5.48
CA HIS A 99 -1.91 8.11 5.84
C HIS A 99 -3.03 7.96 4.79
N GLY A 100 -2.96 6.90 4.00
CA GLY A 100 -3.93 6.56 2.96
C GLY A 100 -4.35 5.09 3.02
N HIS A 101 -5.02 4.63 1.95
CA HIS A 101 -5.46 3.24 1.83
C HIS A 101 -4.28 2.26 1.69
N PHE A 102 -3.20 2.65 1.00
CA PHE A 102 -2.06 1.78 0.72
C PHE A 102 -0.77 2.16 1.46
N HIS A 103 -0.78 3.19 2.29
CA HIS A 103 0.42 3.67 2.98
C HIS A 103 0.11 4.28 4.34
N GLN A 104 1.11 4.20 5.23
CA GLN A 104 1.17 4.89 6.50
C GLN A 104 2.63 5.11 6.84
N PHE A 105 3.09 6.37 6.83
CA PHE A 105 4.45 6.77 7.20
C PHE A 105 4.51 8.29 7.36
N LYS A 106 5.69 8.84 7.63
CA LYS A 106 5.93 10.30 7.69
C LYS A 106 6.82 10.73 6.54
N GLN A 107 6.50 11.84 5.89
CA GLN A 107 7.27 12.35 4.75
C GLN A 107 7.49 13.85 4.86
N SER A 108 8.69 14.30 4.53
CA SER A 108 8.97 15.73 4.41
C SER A 108 8.32 16.31 3.14
N LYS A 109 8.23 17.64 3.09
CA LYS A 109 8.15 18.35 1.81
C LYS A 109 9.42 18.10 0.99
N ASP A 110 9.42 18.52 -0.27
CA ASP A 110 10.60 18.42 -1.13
C ASP A 110 11.81 19.08 -0.45
N LEU A 111 12.87 18.30 -0.22
CA LEU A 111 14.10 18.73 0.43
C LEU A 111 14.85 19.79 -0.39
N SER A 112 14.49 19.96 -1.67
CA SER A 112 15.05 21.00 -2.53
C SER A 112 14.83 22.42 -1.99
N ILE A 113 13.86 22.61 -1.09
CA ILE A 113 13.56 23.90 -0.43
C ILE A 113 14.44 24.17 0.80
N SER A 114 15.08 23.13 1.34
CA SER A 114 15.93 23.26 2.53
C SER A 114 17.18 24.09 2.24
N LYS A 115 17.63 24.83 3.26
CA LYS A 115 18.87 25.64 3.22
C LYS A 115 19.98 25.06 4.08
N GLU A 116 19.72 23.93 4.73
CA GLU A 116 20.72 23.24 5.54
C GLU A 116 21.89 22.79 4.66
N LYS A 117 23.09 22.78 5.24
CA LYS A 117 24.34 22.70 4.49
C LYS A 117 24.47 21.36 3.75
N ASN A 118 24.33 20.24 4.47
CA ASN A 118 24.49 18.91 3.90
C ASN A 118 23.32 18.54 2.98
N ILE A 119 22.09 18.95 3.30
CA ILE A 119 20.92 18.79 2.41
C ILE A 119 21.13 19.58 1.11
N SER A 120 21.64 20.81 1.17
CA SER A 120 21.95 21.61 -0.03
C SER A 120 23.04 20.96 -0.88
N LEU A 121 24.08 20.41 -0.27
CA LEU A 121 25.11 19.66 -0.99
C LEU A 121 24.58 18.37 -1.64
N LEU A 122 23.66 17.67 -0.95
CA LEU A 122 22.97 16.51 -1.51
C LEU A 122 22.11 16.92 -2.72
N LYS A 123 21.34 18.00 -2.60
CA LYS A 123 20.55 18.56 -3.71
C LYS A 123 21.44 18.86 -4.92
N ASP A 124 22.54 19.59 -4.73
CA ASP A 124 23.49 19.90 -5.81
C ASP A 124 24.06 18.64 -6.47
N LEU A 125 24.29 17.58 -5.67
CA LEU A 125 24.72 16.29 -6.20
C LEU A 125 23.63 15.64 -7.07
N PHE A 126 22.38 15.61 -6.59
CA PHE A 126 21.25 14.97 -7.26
C PHE A 126 20.88 15.68 -8.57
N TYR A 127 20.79 17.01 -8.59
CA TYR A 127 20.53 17.79 -9.82
C TYR A 127 21.76 17.92 -10.72
N GLY A 128 22.97 17.63 -10.20
CA GLY A 128 24.23 17.78 -10.91
C GLY A 128 24.85 16.45 -11.33
N LYS A 129 25.85 16.01 -10.57
CA LYS A 129 26.73 14.89 -10.95
C LYS A 129 25.97 13.56 -10.99
N LEU A 130 25.05 13.32 -10.05
CA LEU A 130 24.29 12.08 -9.99
C LEU A 130 23.29 11.98 -11.15
N LEU A 131 22.53 13.03 -11.46
CA LEU A 131 21.63 13.02 -12.62
C LEU A 131 22.39 12.68 -13.91
N LYS A 132 23.56 13.31 -14.14
CA LYS A 132 24.41 13.02 -15.31
C LYS A 132 24.87 11.56 -15.32
N TRP A 133 25.26 11.04 -14.16
CA TRP A 133 25.68 9.66 -13.98
C TRP A 133 24.53 8.68 -14.26
N ILE A 134 23.32 8.92 -13.74
CA ILE A 134 22.13 8.09 -14.00
C ILE A 134 21.75 8.12 -15.48
N LYS A 135 21.78 9.29 -16.14
CA LYS A 135 21.58 9.40 -17.60
C LYS A 135 22.55 8.53 -18.40
N GLN A 136 23.83 8.51 -18.00
CA GLN A 136 24.87 7.71 -18.65
C GLN A 136 24.69 6.21 -18.42
N ILE A 137 24.44 5.77 -17.18
CA ILE A 137 24.31 4.35 -16.85
C ILE A 137 23.05 3.76 -17.49
N THR A 138 21.91 4.44 -17.33
CA THR A 138 20.62 3.89 -17.76
C THR A 138 20.38 4.01 -19.26
N ASN A 139 21.08 4.94 -19.92
CA ASN A 139 20.84 5.35 -21.31
C ASN A 139 19.38 5.79 -21.55
N ILE A 140 18.68 6.27 -20.51
CA ILE A 140 17.33 6.82 -20.59
C ILE A 140 17.42 8.33 -20.79
N ARG A 141 16.57 8.87 -21.67
CA ARG A 141 16.42 10.32 -21.84
C ARG A 141 15.71 10.91 -20.62
N LEU A 142 16.44 11.26 -19.58
CA LEU A 142 15.89 11.94 -18.41
C LEU A 142 15.87 13.46 -18.60
N THR A 143 14.92 14.14 -17.97
CA THR A 143 14.88 15.61 -17.86
C THR A 143 15.87 16.08 -16.79
N ASP A 144 15.81 17.36 -16.40
CA ASP A 144 16.59 17.91 -15.28
C ASP A 144 15.77 17.98 -13.98
N LYS A 145 14.53 17.48 -14.01
CA LYS A 145 13.66 17.39 -12.84
C LYS A 145 14.04 16.15 -12.03
N VAL A 146 14.19 16.36 -10.73
CA VAL A 146 14.44 15.33 -9.71
C VAL A 146 13.54 15.65 -8.52
N ASP A 147 12.91 14.63 -7.96
CA ASP A 147 12.19 14.73 -6.68
C ASP A 147 13.06 14.15 -5.57
N ILE A 148 13.12 14.83 -4.43
CA ILE A 148 13.97 14.49 -3.30
C ILE A 148 13.19 14.72 -2.01
N SER A 149 12.71 13.65 -1.39
CA SER A 149 11.98 13.71 -0.12
C SER A 149 12.65 12.84 0.94
N CYS A 150 12.52 13.23 2.21
CA CYS A 150 12.81 12.33 3.32
C CYS A 150 11.53 11.57 3.70
N SER A 151 11.67 10.28 3.96
CA SER A 151 10.62 9.45 4.56
C SER A 151 11.14 8.83 5.86
N CYS A 152 10.28 8.82 6.87
CA CYS A 152 10.51 8.19 8.18
C CYS A 152 9.39 7.19 8.44
N TYR A 153 9.76 5.92 8.59
CA TYR A 153 8.85 4.84 8.98
C TYR A 153 9.18 4.40 10.40
N THR A 154 8.17 4.31 11.24
CA THR A 154 8.21 3.86 12.64
C THR A 154 7.30 2.65 12.82
N TYR A 155 7.23 2.07 14.03
CA TYR A 155 6.42 0.88 14.32
C TYR A 155 5.02 0.94 13.67
N THR A 156 4.61 -0.14 12.98
CA THR A 156 3.39 -0.30 12.16
C THR A 156 3.34 0.41 10.81
N ASP A 157 4.25 1.35 10.55
CA ASP A 157 4.30 2.07 9.27
C ASP A 157 4.66 1.12 8.13
N ASN A 158 4.07 1.35 6.96
CA ASN A 158 4.21 0.51 5.77
C ASN A 158 3.87 1.30 4.49
N LEU A 159 4.29 0.76 3.35
CA LEU A 159 3.89 1.23 2.03
C LEU A 159 3.64 -0.01 1.17
N LEU A 160 2.38 -0.33 0.90
CA LEU A 160 1.95 -1.56 0.27
C LEU A 160 2.29 -1.62 -1.22
N CYS A 161 2.01 -2.77 -1.85
CA CYS A 161 2.38 -3.08 -3.23
C CYS A 161 1.88 -2.02 -4.24
N HIS A 162 2.82 -1.35 -4.91
CA HIS A 162 2.59 -0.36 -5.97
C HIS A 162 3.73 -0.43 -7.00
N ASN A 163 3.59 0.24 -8.15
CA ASN A 163 4.57 0.18 -9.23
C ASN A 163 5.23 1.53 -9.58
N ASP A 164 4.92 2.59 -8.82
CA ASP A 164 5.40 3.97 -9.04
C ASP A 164 5.03 4.59 -10.40
N GLU A 165 4.05 4.01 -11.11
CA GLU A 165 3.58 4.47 -12.42
C GLU A 165 2.76 5.77 -12.29
N LEU A 166 3.47 6.88 -12.12
CA LEU A 166 2.96 8.24 -12.28
C LEU A 166 3.60 8.88 -13.51
N GLU A 167 2.92 9.84 -14.13
CA GLU A 167 3.42 10.50 -15.35
C GLU A 167 4.87 11.01 -15.18
N GLU A 168 5.67 10.75 -16.23
CA GLU A 168 7.07 11.15 -16.35
C GLU A 168 8.08 10.50 -15.38
N ARG A 169 7.67 9.72 -14.36
CA ARG A 169 8.64 9.00 -13.50
C ARG A 169 9.35 7.91 -14.29
N ARG A 170 10.69 7.85 -14.20
CA ARG A 170 11.51 6.88 -14.96
C ARG A 170 12.48 6.07 -14.14
N ILE A 171 13.11 6.67 -13.15
CA ILE A 171 14.01 5.95 -12.23
C ILE A 171 13.60 6.32 -10.80
N ALA A 172 13.11 5.35 -10.05
CA ALA A 172 12.89 5.49 -8.62
C ALA A 172 14.20 5.21 -7.88
N TYR A 173 14.42 5.89 -6.76
CA TYR A 173 15.57 5.64 -5.91
C TYR A 173 15.21 5.76 -4.42
N VAL A 174 15.97 5.03 -3.60
CA VAL A 174 15.92 5.10 -2.14
C VAL A 174 17.35 5.06 -1.61
N TYR A 175 17.73 6.06 -0.84
CA TYR A 175 19.00 6.19 -0.14
C TYR A 175 18.77 6.07 1.36
N TYR A 176 19.38 5.07 1.99
CA TYR A 176 19.09 4.71 3.39
C TYR A 176 20.04 5.40 4.38
N LEU A 177 19.44 5.99 5.41
CA LEU A 177 20.13 6.59 6.57
C LEU A 177 19.65 5.89 7.86
N VAL A 178 19.57 4.56 7.81
CA VAL A 178 19.10 3.73 8.93
C VAL A 178 20.22 3.35 9.90
N PRO A 179 19.95 3.16 11.20
CA PRO A 179 20.91 2.53 12.11
C PRO A 179 21.20 1.07 11.68
N GLU A 180 21.97 0.33 12.48
CA GLU A 180 22.08 -1.12 12.29
C GLU A 180 20.68 -1.76 12.25
N TRP A 181 20.38 -2.39 11.11
CA TRP A 181 19.06 -2.87 10.74
C TRP A 181 19.10 -4.36 10.41
N GLU A 182 18.19 -5.10 11.04
CA GLU A 182 18.07 -6.55 10.95
C GLU A 182 16.78 -6.91 10.19
N GLU A 183 16.69 -8.16 9.73
CA GLU A 183 15.55 -8.60 8.92
C GLU A 183 14.23 -8.59 9.70
N GLU A 184 14.33 -8.90 10.99
CA GLU A 184 13.24 -9.01 11.96
C GLU A 184 12.59 -7.66 12.27
N TYR A 185 13.28 -6.55 11.99
CA TYR A 185 12.72 -5.20 12.18
C TYR A 185 11.74 -4.81 11.07
N GLY A 186 11.64 -5.61 10.00
CA GLY A 186 10.82 -5.30 8.84
C GLY A 186 11.40 -4.13 8.04
N GLY A 187 10.54 -3.31 7.42
CA GLY A 187 11.01 -2.18 6.60
C GLY A 187 11.79 -2.56 5.35
N ARG A 188 11.67 -3.80 4.87
CA ARG A 188 12.37 -4.28 3.68
C ARG A 188 11.79 -3.62 2.44
N LEU A 189 12.63 -3.36 1.46
CA LEU A 189 12.16 -3.12 0.09
C LEU A 189 11.92 -4.49 -0.56
N ASP A 190 10.67 -4.91 -0.60
CA ASP A 190 10.26 -6.18 -1.22
C ASP A 190 9.86 -5.91 -2.68
N LEU A 191 10.36 -6.74 -3.61
CA LEU A 191 10.04 -6.69 -5.04
C LEU A 191 9.18 -7.90 -5.44
N PHE A 192 8.12 -7.63 -6.20
CA PHE A 192 7.20 -8.66 -6.66
C PHE A 192 7.49 -9.05 -8.10
N ASN A 193 7.33 -10.34 -8.42
CA ASN A 193 7.19 -10.75 -9.80
C ASN A 193 5.82 -10.35 -10.35
N ALA A 194 5.72 -10.24 -11.68
CA ALA A 194 4.47 -9.96 -12.37
C ALA A 194 4.01 -11.17 -13.20
N VAL A 195 2.75 -11.55 -13.06
CA VAL A 195 2.07 -12.57 -13.87
C VAL A 195 0.90 -11.88 -14.56
N ASN A 196 0.86 -11.94 -15.91
CA ASN A 196 -0.16 -11.25 -16.71
C ASN A 196 -0.27 -9.72 -16.42
N GLY A 197 0.85 -9.09 -16.05
CA GLY A 197 0.89 -7.64 -15.75
C GLY A 197 0.45 -7.24 -14.34
N GLU A 198 0.10 -8.21 -13.48
CA GLU A 198 -0.29 -7.97 -12.09
C GLU A 198 0.73 -8.63 -11.12
N PRO A 199 0.96 -8.06 -9.92
CA PRO A 199 1.89 -8.62 -8.96
C PRO A 199 1.41 -9.95 -8.39
N SER A 200 2.32 -10.91 -8.22
CA SER A 200 2.00 -12.24 -7.70
C SER A 200 2.61 -12.51 -6.33
N LYS A 201 3.93 -12.63 -6.23
CA LYS A 201 4.62 -12.92 -4.96
C LYS A 201 5.91 -12.14 -4.83
N ILE A 202 6.35 -11.93 -3.59
CA ILE A 202 7.67 -11.38 -3.30
C ILE A 202 8.72 -12.41 -3.76
N VAL A 203 9.67 -11.97 -4.58
CA VAL A 203 10.78 -12.82 -5.05
C VAL A 203 12.15 -12.30 -4.63
N THR A 204 12.24 -11.00 -4.31
CA THR A 204 13.47 -10.36 -3.84
C THR A 204 13.16 -9.40 -2.70
N SER A 205 13.97 -9.39 -1.66
CA SER A 205 13.84 -8.45 -0.53
C SER A 205 15.19 -7.82 -0.19
N PHE A 206 15.20 -6.50 0.02
CA PHE A 206 16.38 -5.77 0.47
C PHE A 206 16.17 -5.23 1.88
N ILE A 207 17.02 -5.68 2.80
CA ILE A 207 17.13 -5.09 4.14
C ILE A 207 17.80 -3.72 4.00
N PRO A 208 17.21 -2.64 4.54
CA PRO A 208 17.81 -1.30 4.45
C PRO A 208 19.13 -1.29 5.22
N LYS A 209 20.15 -0.61 4.68
CA LYS A 209 21.47 -0.51 5.32
C LYS A 209 21.99 0.90 5.18
N TRP A 210 22.69 1.39 6.21
CA TRP A 210 23.32 2.70 6.21
C TRP A 210 24.10 2.98 4.93
N ASN A 211 23.88 4.14 4.33
CA ASN A 211 24.60 4.64 3.14
C ASN A 211 24.47 3.72 1.92
N ASN A 212 23.38 2.95 1.80
CA ASN A 212 23.06 2.23 0.57
C ASN A 212 22.11 3.05 -0.31
N LEU A 213 22.44 3.18 -1.59
CA LEU A 213 21.51 3.64 -2.62
C LEU A 213 20.96 2.44 -3.39
N ILE A 214 19.64 2.34 -3.48
CA ILE A 214 18.95 1.42 -4.39
C ILE A 214 18.20 2.25 -5.43
N PHE A 215 18.28 1.88 -6.70
CA PHE A 215 17.47 2.49 -7.76
C PHE A 215 17.02 1.47 -8.80
N PHE A 216 15.87 1.71 -9.41
CA PHE A 216 15.29 0.81 -10.41
C PHE A 216 14.50 1.58 -11.47
N GLU A 217 14.33 0.96 -12.65
CA GLU A 217 13.48 1.51 -13.70
C GLU A 217 12.01 1.40 -13.32
N VAL A 218 11.31 2.54 -13.35
CA VAL A 218 9.85 2.57 -13.24
C VAL A 218 9.29 1.95 -14.51
N SER A 219 8.42 0.95 -14.34
CA SER A 219 7.75 0.26 -15.42
C SER A 219 6.39 -0.24 -14.93
N PRO A 220 5.47 -0.63 -15.83
CA PRO A 220 4.18 -1.15 -15.40
C PRO A 220 4.26 -2.41 -14.52
N VAL A 221 5.41 -3.09 -14.51
CA VAL A 221 5.67 -4.32 -13.74
C VAL A 221 6.69 -4.13 -12.61
N SER A 222 7.13 -2.89 -12.31
CA SER A 222 8.07 -2.63 -11.20
C SER A 222 7.38 -2.61 -9.83
N PHE A 223 6.59 -3.65 -9.55
CA PHE A 223 5.82 -3.78 -8.31
C PHE A 223 6.75 -3.99 -7.11
N HIS A 224 6.57 -3.17 -6.08
CA HIS A 224 7.36 -3.21 -4.85
C HIS A 224 6.57 -2.66 -3.66
N GLN A 225 7.08 -2.90 -2.46
CA GLN A 225 6.54 -2.37 -1.20
C GLN A 225 7.66 -2.06 -0.21
N VAL A 226 7.33 -1.26 0.81
CA VAL A 226 8.07 -1.23 2.08
C VAL A 226 7.31 -2.08 3.07
N SER A 227 7.89 -3.23 3.45
CA SER A 227 7.26 -4.10 4.44
C SER A 227 7.07 -3.36 5.76
N GLU A 228 6.06 -3.76 6.53
CA GLU A 228 5.76 -3.16 7.83
C GLU A 228 7.01 -3.07 8.72
N ILE A 229 7.13 -1.97 9.48
CA ILE A 229 8.14 -1.85 10.54
C ILE A 229 7.63 -2.55 11.80
N ILE A 230 8.38 -3.56 12.25
CA ILE A 230 8.07 -4.36 13.45
C ILE A 230 8.86 -3.84 14.67
N SER A 231 9.90 -3.05 14.45
CA SER A 231 10.72 -2.48 15.53
C SER A 231 10.27 -1.08 15.96
N TYR A 232 10.71 -0.64 17.14
CA TYR A 232 10.59 0.76 17.59
C TYR A 232 11.70 1.68 17.05
N LYS A 233 12.59 1.19 16.18
CA LYS A 233 13.61 2.01 15.51
C LYS A 233 12.98 2.79 14.36
N ALA A 234 13.54 3.96 14.05
CA ALA A 234 13.13 4.76 12.90
C ALA A 234 13.89 4.33 11.63
N ARG A 235 13.16 3.99 10.58
CA ARG A 235 13.71 3.75 9.24
C ARG A 235 13.66 5.05 8.44
N ILE A 236 14.79 5.75 8.42
CA ILE A 236 14.96 7.01 7.68
C ILE A 236 15.56 6.73 6.30
N SER A 237 14.97 7.32 5.27
CA SER A 237 15.47 7.25 3.89
C SER A 237 15.19 8.53 3.12
N ILE A 238 16.07 8.85 2.18
CA ILE A 238 15.85 9.86 1.16
C ILE A 238 15.42 9.16 -0.12
N SER A 239 14.28 9.52 -0.67
CA SER A 239 13.68 8.84 -1.83
C SER A 239 13.05 9.83 -2.79
N GLY A 240 12.94 9.40 -4.04
CA GLY A 240 12.23 10.14 -5.07
C GLY A 240 12.46 9.57 -6.45
N TRP A 241 12.30 10.42 -7.47
CA TRP A 241 12.34 10.00 -8.87
C TRP A 241 13.18 10.93 -9.74
N PHE A 242 13.85 10.32 -10.71
CA PHE A 242 14.32 11.03 -11.90
C PHE A 242 13.26 10.94 -13.00
N TYR A 243 12.99 12.08 -13.64
CA TYR A 243 11.90 12.22 -14.60
C TYR A 243 12.37 12.09 -16.05
N GLY A 244 11.48 11.71 -16.96
CA GLY A 244 11.73 11.55 -18.38
C GLY A 244 10.43 11.43 -19.17
N PRO A 245 10.49 11.06 -20.47
CA PRO A 245 9.31 10.83 -21.28
C PRO A 245 8.35 9.83 -20.61
N PRO A 246 7.04 10.08 -20.66
CA PRO A 246 6.04 9.22 -20.02
C PRO A 246 6.09 7.80 -20.57
N LEU A 247 5.80 6.83 -19.70
CA LEU A 247 5.66 5.43 -20.07
C LEU A 247 4.31 5.20 -20.73
N LYS A 248 4.23 4.16 -21.57
CA LYS A 248 2.94 3.67 -22.05
C LYS A 248 2.22 3.01 -20.88
N LYS A 249 1.05 3.54 -20.51
CA LYS A 249 0.20 2.96 -19.45
C LYS A 249 -0.08 1.49 -19.74
N ALA A 250 0.02 0.62 -18.73
CA ALA A 250 -0.43 -0.76 -18.87
C ALA A 250 -1.95 -0.84 -19.02
N ILE A 251 -2.39 -1.78 -19.87
CA ILE A 251 -3.80 -2.16 -19.97
C ILE A 251 -4.00 -3.32 -19.01
N ARG A 252 -4.78 -3.11 -17.96
CA ARG A 252 -5.11 -4.15 -16.98
C ARG A 252 -6.40 -4.87 -17.40
N PRO A 253 -6.53 -6.18 -17.14
CA PRO A 253 -7.79 -6.89 -17.35
C PRO A 253 -8.93 -6.24 -16.55
N PRO A 254 -10.14 -6.15 -17.11
CA PRO A 254 -11.30 -5.70 -16.37
C PRO A 254 -11.62 -6.72 -15.26
N GLU A 255 -11.99 -6.21 -14.11
CA GLU A 255 -12.45 -7.01 -12.99
C GLU A 255 -13.98 -7.07 -13.02
N THR A 256 -14.53 -8.27 -12.96
CA THR A 256 -15.98 -8.48 -13.05
C THR A 256 -16.47 -9.13 -11.77
N ILE A 257 -17.41 -8.47 -11.10
CA ILE A 257 -18.16 -9.07 -10.00
C ILE A 257 -19.20 -10.01 -10.61
N LEU A 258 -19.14 -11.29 -10.22
CA LEU A 258 -20.11 -12.29 -10.66
C LEU A 258 -21.26 -12.33 -9.67
N PHE A 259 -22.39 -11.73 -10.06
CA PHE A 259 -23.64 -11.84 -9.32
C PHE A 259 -24.34 -13.16 -9.61
N GLN A 260 -24.88 -13.78 -8.58
CA GLN A 260 -25.66 -15.02 -8.62
C GLN A 260 -27.13 -14.70 -8.28
N PRO A 261 -28.09 -15.48 -8.81
CA PRO A 261 -29.47 -15.39 -8.38
C PRO A 261 -29.63 -15.85 -6.91
N PRO A 262 -30.73 -15.49 -6.24
CA PRO A 262 -31.00 -15.97 -4.88
C PRO A 262 -31.19 -17.48 -4.83
N ILE A 263 -30.98 -18.03 -3.62
CA ILE A 263 -31.25 -19.42 -3.32
C ILE A 263 -32.70 -19.56 -2.85
N TYR A 264 -33.46 -20.40 -3.56
CA TYR A 264 -34.87 -20.72 -3.28
C TYR A 264 -35.04 -21.79 -2.19
N LEU A 265 -34.22 -21.72 -1.14
CA LEU A 265 -34.36 -22.57 0.03
C LEU A 265 -35.01 -21.75 1.15
N PRO A 266 -36.15 -22.21 1.70
CA PRO A 266 -36.81 -21.49 2.77
C PRO A 266 -35.92 -21.49 4.01
N ILE A 267 -35.54 -20.31 4.47
CA ILE A 267 -34.82 -20.12 5.73
C ILE A 267 -35.75 -19.46 6.73
N ASP A 268 -35.85 -20.09 7.90
CA ASP A 268 -36.60 -19.56 9.01
C ASP A 268 -35.80 -18.44 9.70
N LEU A 269 -36.08 -17.19 9.34
CA LEU A 269 -35.39 -16.02 9.88
C LEU A 269 -35.53 -15.91 11.41
N GLU A 270 -36.62 -16.43 12.00
CA GLU A 270 -36.83 -16.41 13.45
C GLU A 270 -35.80 -17.22 14.21
N GLN A 271 -35.14 -18.20 13.57
CA GLN A 271 -34.07 -19.00 14.19
C GLN A 271 -32.70 -18.34 14.12
N TRP A 272 -32.55 -17.27 13.34
CA TRP A 272 -31.27 -16.61 13.08
C TRP A 272 -31.23 -15.21 13.65
N ILE A 273 -32.26 -14.41 13.38
CA ILE A 273 -32.27 -12.98 13.67
C ILE A 273 -32.79 -12.73 15.08
N ASN A 274 -32.21 -11.76 15.76
CA ASN A 274 -32.73 -11.22 17.01
C ASN A 274 -34.19 -10.73 16.81
N PRO A 275 -35.16 -11.23 17.59
CA PRO A 275 -36.59 -10.96 17.39
C PRO A 275 -36.98 -9.48 17.31
N VAL A 276 -36.18 -8.58 17.91
CA VAL A 276 -36.41 -7.12 17.80
C VAL A 276 -36.41 -6.68 16.34
N TYR A 277 -35.50 -7.18 15.51
CA TYR A 277 -35.40 -6.78 14.10
C TYR A 277 -36.49 -7.38 13.21
N LEU A 278 -37.22 -8.39 13.70
CA LEU A 278 -38.36 -8.99 13.00
C LEU A 278 -39.66 -8.20 13.21
N GLN A 279 -39.67 -7.24 14.14
CA GLN A 279 -40.84 -6.40 14.40
C GLN A 279 -41.02 -5.36 13.30
N VAL A 280 -42.24 -5.21 12.81
CA VAL A 280 -42.59 -4.25 11.75
C VAL A 280 -42.21 -2.83 12.14
N ASP A 281 -42.54 -2.40 13.36
CA ASP A 281 -42.22 -1.04 13.84
C ASP A 281 -40.71 -0.79 13.85
N SER A 282 -39.90 -1.79 14.23
CA SER A 282 -38.44 -1.68 14.19
C SER A 282 -37.91 -1.59 12.77
N GLN A 283 -38.43 -2.38 11.83
CA GLN A 283 -38.04 -2.31 10.42
C GLN A 283 -38.39 -0.95 9.80
N THR A 284 -39.53 -0.36 10.16
CA THR A 284 -39.91 0.98 9.71
C THR A 284 -38.92 2.03 10.21
N LEU A 285 -38.58 2.02 11.51
CA LEU A 285 -37.61 2.96 12.06
C LEU A 285 -36.21 2.80 11.45
N ILE A 286 -35.80 1.55 11.21
CA ILE A 286 -34.54 1.24 10.53
C ILE A 286 -34.55 1.80 9.11
N ARG A 287 -35.66 1.64 8.38
CA ARG A 287 -35.82 2.18 7.04
C ARG A 287 -35.74 3.69 7.01
N ASP A 288 -36.48 4.38 7.88
CA ASP A 288 -36.44 5.84 7.96
C ASP A 288 -35.01 6.33 8.20
N SER A 289 -34.28 5.69 9.14
CA SER A 289 -32.88 6.03 9.40
C SER A 289 -31.98 5.73 8.19
N PHE A 290 -32.18 4.61 7.51
CA PHE A 290 -31.37 4.20 6.37
C PHE A 290 -31.61 5.09 5.15
N GLU A 291 -32.85 5.52 4.90
CA GLU A 291 -33.17 6.46 3.82
C GLU A 291 -32.51 7.83 4.05
N ASP A 292 -32.38 8.27 5.29
CA ASP A 292 -31.74 9.53 5.66
C ASP A 292 -30.20 9.51 5.52
N SER A 293 -29.54 8.41 5.91
CA SER A 293 -28.07 8.33 5.98
C SER A 293 -27.41 7.42 4.93
N SER A 294 -28.19 6.57 4.24
CA SER A 294 -27.71 5.49 3.36
C SER A 294 -26.80 4.46 4.05
N GLU A 295 -26.80 4.42 5.38
CA GLU A 295 -25.99 3.51 6.18
C GLU A 295 -26.67 3.19 7.52
N ILE A 296 -26.48 1.97 8.04
CA ILE A 296 -26.89 1.64 9.40
C ILE A 296 -26.10 0.45 9.97
N GLU A 297 -25.91 0.42 11.29
CA GLU A 297 -25.34 -0.71 12.04
C GLU A 297 -26.37 -1.29 13.03
N LEU A 298 -26.69 -2.58 12.88
CA LEU A 298 -27.63 -3.31 13.74
C LEU A 298 -26.87 -4.22 14.71
N PHE A 299 -26.84 -3.85 15.99
CA PHE A 299 -26.09 -4.55 17.04
C PHE A 299 -26.81 -5.80 17.56
N GLY A 300 -26.06 -6.88 17.78
CA GLY A 300 -26.64 -8.14 18.25
C GLY A 300 -27.63 -8.70 17.24
N PHE A 301 -27.27 -8.65 15.95
CA PHE A 301 -28.17 -8.98 14.84
C PHE A 301 -28.60 -10.44 14.86
N PHE A 302 -27.66 -11.37 15.01
CA PHE A 302 -27.98 -12.77 15.18
C PHE A 302 -28.30 -13.11 16.64
N GLN A 303 -29.10 -14.16 16.82
CA GLN A 303 -29.24 -14.81 18.11
C GLN A 303 -27.88 -15.28 18.62
N ALA A 304 -27.68 -15.14 19.94
CA ALA A 304 -26.37 -15.31 20.55
C ALA A 304 -25.80 -16.73 20.36
N ASP A 305 -26.64 -17.76 20.48
CA ASP A 305 -26.26 -19.17 20.31
C ASP A 305 -25.76 -19.46 18.89
N LYS A 306 -26.46 -18.96 17.86
CA LYS A 306 -26.04 -19.08 16.46
C LYS A 306 -24.73 -18.34 16.20
N TYR A 307 -24.62 -17.11 16.70
CA TYR A 307 -23.42 -16.31 16.54
C TYR A 307 -22.19 -16.98 17.17
N GLU A 308 -22.33 -17.47 18.41
CA GLU A 308 -21.26 -18.16 19.15
C GLU A 308 -20.85 -19.48 18.49
N GLU A 309 -21.82 -20.24 17.97
CA GLU A 309 -21.54 -21.47 17.20
C GLU A 309 -20.70 -21.19 15.95
N ILE A 310 -21.07 -20.16 15.18
CA ILE A 310 -20.33 -19.75 13.98
C ILE A 310 -18.91 -19.29 14.35
N CYS A 311 -18.77 -18.46 15.38
CA CYS A 311 -17.47 -17.97 15.86
C CYS A 311 -16.53 -19.13 16.19
N ARG A 312 -17.03 -20.13 16.93
CA ARG A 312 -16.28 -21.34 17.31
C ARG A 312 -15.82 -22.13 16.08
N ILE A 313 -16.68 -22.28 15.08
CA ILE A 313 -16.36 -23.07 13.88
C ILE A 313 -15.38 -22.33 12.97
N LEU A 314 -15.53 -21.02 12.81
CA LEU A 314 -14.61 -20.20 12.00
C LEU A 314 -13.16 -20.22 12.52
N MET A 315 -12.98 -20.47 13.82
CA MET A 315 -11.65 -20.62 14.44
C MET A 315 -11.06 -22.03 14.29
N SER A 316 -11.76 -22.97 13.66
CA SER A 316 -11.30 -24.35 13.47
C SER A 316 -10.23 -24.46 12.39
N ASP A 317 -9.17 -25.24 12.66
CA ASP A 317 -8.11 -25.56 11.69
C ASP A 317 -8.61 -26.39 10.48
N ASN A 318 -9.83 -26.92 10.55
CA ASN A 318 -10.43 -27.72 9.47
C ASN A 318 -10.95 -26.87 8.29
N ILE A 319 -10.97 -25.54 8.41
CA ILE A 319 -11.43 -24.66 7.34
C ILE A 319 -10.29 -24.39 6.37
N VAL A 320 -10.52 -24.70 5.10
CA VAL A 320 -9.59 -24.37 4.02
C VAL A 320 -9.83 -22.93 3.56
N TRP A 321 -8.81 -22.10 3.76
CA TRP A 321 -8.77 -20.71 3.34
C TRP A 321 -7.97 -20.55 2.05
N LYS A 322 -8.46 -19.69 1.14
CA LYS A 322 -7.82 -19.38 -0.13
C LYS A 322 -7.44 -17.90 -0.18
N GLN A 323 -6.16 -17.63 -0.40
CA GLN A 323 -5.67 -16.27 -0.58
C GLN A 323 -6.27 -15.59 -1.81
N GLN A 324 -6.68 -14.33 -1.64
CA GLN A 324 -7.19 -13.45 -2.68
C GLN A 324 -6.18 -12.35 -3.00
N GLY A 325 -5.99 -12.12 -4.29
CA GLY A 325 -5.14 -11.07 -4.84
C GLY A 325 -5.80 -10.40 -6.05
N PRO A 326 -5.02 -9.72 -6.91
CA PRO A 326 -3.57 -9.50 -6.81
C PRO A 326 -3.17 -8.50 -5.70
N LEU A 327 -1.91 -8.53 -5.28
CA LEU A 327 -1.42 -7.82 -4.08
C LEU A 327 -1.42 -6.29 -4.17
N ASN A 328 -1.49 -5.70 -5.36
CA ASN A 328 -1.73 -4.26 -5.53
C ASN A 328 -3.21 -3.87 -5.35
N ARG A 329 -4.12 -4.83 -5.12
CA ARG A 329 -5.56 -4.59 -4.94
C ARG A 329 -6.05 -5.15 -3.63
N ARG A 330 -5.60 -6.33 -3.23
CA ARG A 330 -6.03 -6.99 -1.99
C ARG A 330 -5.08 -8.08 -1.57
N ASN A 331 -5.12 -8.37 -0.28
CA ASN A 331 -4.47 -9.50 0.35
C ASN A 331 -5.34 -9.93 1.52
N TYR A 332 -6.19 -10.92 1.34
CA TYR A 332 -7.00 -11.50 2.41
C TYR A 332 -7.42 -12.89 2.01
N GLU A 333 -7.91 -13.66 2.97
CA GLU A 333 -8.35 -15.02 2.72
C GLU A 333 -9.86 -15.07 2.53
N VAL A 334 -10.34 -15.85 1.57
CA VAL A 334 -11.75 -16.24 1.48
C VAL A 334 -11.88 -17.71 1.71
N MET A 335 -13.03 -18.13 2.19
CA MET A 335 -13.28 -19.54 2.38
C MET A 335 -13.29 -20.29 1.04
N GLY A 336 -12.84 -21.55 1.08
CA GLY A 336 -12.76 -22.44 -0.08
C GLY A 336 -14.12 -22.87 -0.65
N LYS A 337 -14.18 -24.08 -1.21
CA LYS A 337 -15.39 -24.57 -1.89
C LYS A 337 -16.52 -24.88 -0.91
N MET A 338 -17.76 -24.64 -1.37
CA MET A 338 -19.00 -24.85 -0.61
C MET A 338 -19.18 -26.28 -0.11
N GLU A 339 -18.80 -27.29 -0.89
CA GLU A 339 -19.05 -28.70 -0.55
C GLU A 339 -18.28 -29.14 0.72
N GLU A 340 -17.17 -28.47 1.00
CA GLU A 340 -16.25 -28.74 2.11
C GLU A 340 -16.62 -27.97 3.39
N LEU A 341 -17.66 -27.14 3.34
CA LEU A 341 -18.08 -26.33 4.48
C LEU A 341 -18.83 -27.14 5.55
N PRO A 342 -18.58 -26.86 6.85
CA PRO A 342 -19.49 -27.24 7.93
C PRO A 342 -20.91 -26.73 7.67
N GLU A 343 -21.92 -27.51 8.06
CA GLU A 343 -23.32 -27.26 7.69
C GLU A 343 -23.80 -25.86 8.08
N ILE A 344 -23.52 -25.40 9.31
CA ILE A 344 -23.91 -24.07 9.76
C ILE A 344 -23.29 -22.93 8.94
N LEU A 345 -22.11 -23.12 8.33
CA LEU A 345 -21.50 -22.12 7.44
C LEU A 345 -22.15 -22.13 6.05
N LYS A 346 -22.65 -23.29 5.58
CA LYS A 346 -23.50 -23.37 4.38
C LYS A 346 -24.83 -22.68 4.64
N ASP A 347 -25.43 -22.93 5.80
CA ASP A 347 -26.66 -22.26 6.20
C ASP A 347 -26.46 -20.75 6.33
N LEU A 348 -25.33 -20.30 6.88
CA LEU A 348 -24.97 -18.88 6.95
C LEU A 348 -24.86 -18.26 5.56
N GLN A 349 -24.16 -18.89 4.61
CA GLN A 349 -24.10 -18.35 3.25
C GLN A 349 -25.49 -18.34 2.58
N THR A 350 -26.25 -19.42 2.78
CA THR A 350 -27.62 -19.53 2.25
C THR A 350 -28.53 -18.46 2.84
N PHE A 351 -28.38 -18.13 4.12
CA PHE A 351 -29.13 -17.06 4.80
C PHE A 351 -28.97 -15.74 4.06
N PHE A 352 -27.73 -15.30 3.82
CA PHE A 352 -27.45 -14.07 3.07
C PHE A 352 -27.77 -14.15 1.57
N GLN A 353 -28.10 -15.33 1.04
CA GLN A 353 -28.48 -15.52 -0.36
C GLN A 353 -29.96 -15.86 -0.55
N SER A 354 -30.72 -15.97 0.54
CA SER A 354 -32.09 -16.47 0.51
C SER A 354 -33.10 -15.41 0.07
N GLU A 355 -34.17 -15.87 -0.59
CA GLU A 355 -35.32 -15.04 -0.96
C GLU A 355 -35.92 -14.32 0.28
N SER A 356 -36.06 -15.04 1.39
CA SER A 356 -36.58 -14.48 2.64
C SER A 356 -35.74 -13.33 3.18
N PHE A 357 -34.40 -13.44 3.08
CA PHE A 357 -33.50 -12.37 3.52
C PHE A 357 -33.51 -11.17 2.55
N LEU A 358 -33.65 -11.39 1.24
CA LEU A 358 -33.84 -10.29 0.29
C LEU A 358 -35.09 -9.47 0.61
N PHE A 359 -36.22 -10.14 0.87
CA PHE A 359 -37.45 -9.47 1.27
C PHE A 359 -37.27 -8.68 2.59
N PHE A 360 -36.57 -9.29 3.55
CA PHE A 360 -36.25 -8.64 4.83
C PHE A 360 -35.37 -7.38 4.64
N LEU A 361 -34.32 -7.46 3.82
CA LEU A 361 -33.47 -6.31 3.49
C LEU A 361 -34.26 -5.21 2.79
N SER A 362 -35.08 -5.54 1.78
CA SER A 362 -35.96 -4.57 1.13
C SER A 362 -36.84 -3.81 2.13
N ASN A 363 -37.33 -4.50 3.16
CA ASN A 363 -38.16 -3.86 4.17
C ASN A 363 -37.38 -2.90 5.08
N MET A 364 -36.08 -3.09 5.25
CA MET A 364 -35.24 -2.24 6.10
C MET A 364 -34.52 -1.14 5.34
N THR A 365 -34.33 -1.25 4.04
CA THR A 365 -33.56 -0.28 3.26
C THR A 365 -34.42 0.53 2.28
N GLY A 366 -35.64 0.07 1.98
CA GLY A 366 -36.48 0.67 0.94
C GLY A 366 -36.07 0.28 -0.49
N LEU A 367 -35.01 -0.51 -0.66
CA LEU A 367 -34.54 -0.98 -1.97
C LEU A 367 -35.41 -2.11 -2.52
N SER A 368 -35.56 -2.16 -3.83
CA SER A 368 -36.33 -3.15 -4.59
C SER A 368 -35.52 -4.44 -4.85
N LEU A 369 -34.99 -5.05 -3.80
CA LEU A 369 -34.23 -6.31 -3.86
C LEU A 369 -35.11 -7.55 -4.07
N HIS A 370 -36.41 -7.44 -3.77
CA HIS A 370 -37.38 -8.53 -3.88
C HIS A 370 -38.71 -8.06 -4.50
N PRO A 371 -39.28 -8.79 -5.50
CA PRO A 371 -40.50 -8.36 -6.20
C PRO A 371 -41.71 -8.12 -5.31
N ALA A 372 -41.87 -8.90 -4.23
CA ALA A 372 -42.98 -8.73 -3.29
C ALA A 372 -42.86 -7.50 -2.37
N ALA A 373 -41.69 -6.85 -2.30
CA ALA A 373 -41.47 -5.69 -1.43
C ALA A 373 -41.75 -4.34 -2.12
N THR A 374 -41.87 -4.35 -3.44
CA THR A 374 -42.14 -3.16 -4.25
C THR A 374 -43.41 -3.33 -5.09
N LYS A 375 -43.97 -2.21 -5.56
CA LYS A 375 -45.08 -2.21 -6.53
C LYS A 375 -44.57 -2.23 -7.97
N GLU A 376 -43.26 -2.10 -8.16
CA GLU A 376 -42.59 -2.09 -9.44
C GLU A 376 -42.31 -3.52 -9.91
N ASN A 377 -42.26 -3.72 -11.23
CA ASN A 377 -41.99 -5.02 -11.82
C ASN A 377 -40.47 -5.26 -11.89
N VAL A 378 -39.87 -5.60 -10.76
CA VAL A 378 -38.42 -5.84 -10.62
C VAL A 378 -38.10 -7.33 -10.60
N GLN A 379 -36.85 -7.67 -10.90
CA GLN A 379 -36.32 -9.00 -10.65
C GLN A 379 -35.74 -9.08 -9.23
N MET A 380 -35.47 -10.28 -8.74
CA MET A 380 -34.72 -10.42 -7.49
C MET A 380 -33.27 -9.96 -7.69
N ALA A 381 -32.71 -9.36 -6.63
CA ALA A 381 -31.36 -8.81 -6.67
C ALA A 381 -30.30 -9.85 -7.05
N GLY A 382 -29.31 -9.39 -7.80
CA GLY A 382 -28.06 -10.13 -8.02
C GLY A 382 -27.22 -10.12 -6.74
N ILE A 383 -26.65 -11.27 -6.37
CA ILE A 383 -25.93 -11.46 -5.09
C ILE A 383 -24.49 -11.90 -5.33
N ASN A 384 -23.53 -11.23 -4.66
CA ASN A 384 -22.16 -11.73 -4.54
C ASN A 384 -21.81 -11.81 -3.06
N SER A 385 -21.61 -13.02 -2.53
CA SER A 385 -21.32 -13.24 -1.11
C SER A 385 -20.00 -13.97 -0.92
N SER A 386 -19.26 -13.59 0.11
CA SER A 386 -18.03 -14.25 0.50
C SER A 386 -17.85 -14.23 2.01
N ILE A 387 -17.39 -15.35 2.57
CA ILE A 387 -16.88 -15.40 3.94
C ILE A 387 -15.38 -15.15 3.88
N ARG A 388 -14.93 -14.11 4.57
CA ARG A 388 -13.55 -13.62 4.53
C ARG A 388 -12.89 -13.79 5.88
N LYS A 389 -11.58 -13.97 5.85
CA LYS A 389 -10.71 -13.98 7.02
C LYS A 389 -9.67 -12.89 6.87
N TRP A 390 -9.55 -12.12 7.94
CA TRP A 390 -8.71 -10.94 8.04
C TRP A 390 -7.68 -11.16 9.13
N SER A 391 -6.41 -11.22 8.75
CA SER A 391 -5.28 -11.46 9.65
C SER A 391 -4.24 -10.35 9.52
N PRO A 392 -3.21 -10.30 10.36
CA PRO A 392 -2.11 -9.35 10.19
C PRO A 392 -1.49 -9.50 8.80
N GLY A 393 -1.25 -8.38 8.13
CA GLY A 393 -0.87 -8.34 6.72
C GLY A 393 -2.04 -8.23 5.74
N SER A 394 -3.30 -8.39 6.18
CA SER A 394 -4.45 -8.33 5.28
C SER A 394 -4.89 -6.90 4.96
N TYR A 395 -5.43 -6.69 3.75
CA TYR A 395 -5.94 -5.39 3.26
C TYR A 395 -6.78 -5.54 1.98
N ALA A 396 -7.53 -4.49 1.65
CA ALA A 396 -8.09 -4.26 0.32
C ALA A 396 -7.90 -2.78 -0.04
N LEU A 397 -7.43 -2.47 -1.25
CA LEU A 397 -7.00 -1.14 -1.69
C LEU A 397 -7.92 -0.58 -2.77
N LEU A 398 -7.92 0.74 -2.88
CA LEU A 398 -8.45 1.44 -4.05
C LEU A 398 -7.51 1.24 -5.26
N HIS A 399 -8.10 1.11 -6.44
CA HIS A 399 -7.45 0.98 -7.73
C HIS A 399 -8.34 1.55 -8.85
N ASP A 400 -7.82 1.60 -10.08
CA ASP A 400 -8.47 2.22 -11.25
C ASP A 400 -9.87 1.67 -11.60
N GLN A 401 -10.29 0.55 -11.02
CA GLN A 401 -11.56 -0.14 -11.28
C GLN A 401 -12.39 -0.32 -10.00
N SER A 402 -12.09 0.43 -8.93
CA SER A 402 -12.80 0.29 -7.65
C SER A 402 -14.19 0.92 -7.64
N PHE A 403 -14.47 1.86 -8.55
CA PHE A 403 -15.78 2.48 -8.66
C PHE A 403 -16.60 1.72 -9.69
N LEU A 404 -17.76 1.25 -9.27
CA LEU A 404 -18.70 0.54 -10.14
C LEU A 404 -19.53 1.53 -10.95
N ASP A 405 -20.06 1.09 -12.08
CA ASP A 405 -20.94 1.89 -12.94
C ASP A 405 -22.42 1.72 -12.59
N PHE A 406 -22.72 1.15 -11.42
CA PHE A 406 -24.06 0.94 -10.90
C PHE A 406 -24.04 0.94 -9.36
N PRO A 407 -25.15 1.30 -8.69
CA PRO A 407 -25.25 1.27 -7.25
C PRO A 407 -25.35 -0.16 -6.70
N ILE A 408 -24.87 -0.35 -5.46
CA ILE A 408 -24.96 -1.62 -4.74
C ILE A 408 -25.20 -1.39 -3.25
N LEU A 409 -25.82 -2.38 -2.60
CA LEU A 409 -25.91 -2.47 -1.15
C LEU A 409 -24.83 -3.42 -0.63
N ASN A 410 -23.90 -2.88 0.17
CA ASN A 410 -22.95 -3.69 0.92
C ASN A 410 -23.57 -4.09 2.27
N VAL A 411 -23.52 -5.38 2.58
CA VAL A 411 -23.95 -5.93 3.87
C VAL A 411 -22.81 -6.76 4.45
N ALA A 412 -22.42 -6.46 5.68
CA ALA A 412 -21.33 -7.14 6.36
C ALA A 412 -21.71 -7.54 7.79
N LEU A 413 -21.30 -8.72 8.24
CA LEU A 413 -21.39 -9.12 9.64
C LEU A 413 -20.08 -9.76 10.10
N CYS A 414 -19.50 -9.22 11.19
CA CYS A 414 -18.20 -9.63 11.69
C CYS A 414 -18.28 -10.68 12.83
N PHE A 415 -17.34 -11.60 12.81
CA PHE A 415 -17.13 -12.68 13.78
C PHE A 415 -15.71 -12.63 14.34
N ASN A 416 -15.52 -13.11 15.57
CA ASN A 416 -14.19 -13.24 16.20
C ASN A 416 -13.39 -11.92 16.33
N CYS A 417 -14.07 -10.77 16.34
CA CYS A 417 -13.48 -9.44 16.50
C CYS A 417 -13.69 -8.83 17.90
N ILE A 418 -13.95 -9.64 18.93
CA ILE A 418 -14.14 -9.13 20.30
C ILE A 418 -12.88 -8.40 20.75
N ASP A 419 -13.00 -7.18 21.27
CA ASP A 419 -11.87 -6.30 21.65
C ASP A 419 -11.00 -5.79 20.48
N TRP A 420 -11.41 -5.91 19.21
CA TRP A 420 -10.64 -5.36 18.08
C TRP A 420 -10.51 -3.84 18.21
N GLN A 421 -9.29 -3.32 18.21
CA GLN A 421 -9.01 -1.89 18.39
C GLN A 421 -8.76 -1.21 17.05
N LEU A 422 -9.00 0.10 17.01
CA LEU A 422 -8.77 0.94 15.82
C LEU A 422 -7.31 0.85 15.34
N GLU A 423 -6.38 0.86 16.28
CA GLU A 423 -4.94 0.89 16.04
C GLU A 423 -4.47 -0.33 15.25
N HIS A 424 -5.18 -1.46 15.30
CA HIS A 424 -4.84 -2.66 14.54
C HIS A 424 -5.12 -2.54 13.05
N GLY A 425 -5.95 -1.59 12.61
CA GLY A 425 -6.48 -1.54 11.23
C GLY A 425 -7.68 -2.47 11.02
N GLY A 426 -7.89 -2.92 9.78
CA GLY A 426 -8.99 -3.84 9.43
C GLY A 426 -10.38 -3.20 9.31
N PHE A 427 -10.52 -1.91 9.63
CA PHE A 427 -11.76 -1.18 9.39
C PHE A 427 -11.97 -0.87 7.91
N THR A 428 -13.23 -0.82 7.49
CA THR A 428 -13.63 -0.43 6.14
C THR A 428 -13.84 1.07 6.09
N THR A 429 -13.23 1.74 5.11
CA THR A 429 -13.44 3.18 4.88
C THR A 429 -14.08 3.37 3.52
N TYR A 430 -15.21 4.08 3.50
CA TYR A 430 -15.91 4.50 2.29
C TYR A 430 -15.45 5.90 1.89
N VAL A 431 -15.24 6.11 0.60
CA VAL A 431 -14.70 7.36 0.05
C VAL A 431 -15.45 7.83 -1.20
N ALA A 432 -15.47 9.14 -1.39
CA ALA A 432 -16.01 9.77 -2.60
C ALA A 432 -15.01 9.72 -3.78
N ARG A 433 -15.53 9.65 -5.01
CA ARG A 433 -14.73 9.61 -6.25
C ARG A 433 -13.96 10.90 -6.53
N SER A 434 -14.50 12.05 -6.13
CA SER A 434 -13.98 13.38 -6.46
C SER A 434 -12.58 13.64 -5.91
N ASP A 435 -12.37 13.33 -4.64
CA ASP A 435 -11.21 13.74 -3.83
C ASP A 435 -10.72 12.64 -2.89
N LEU A 436 -11.37 11.47 -2.90
CA LEU A 436 -11.15 10.39 -1.93
C LEU A 436 -11.42 10.83 -0.48
N ASP A 437 -12.30 11.82 -0.29
CA ASP A 437 -12.75 12.23 1.04
C ASP A 437 -13.44 11.06 1.74
N LYS A 438 -13.10 10.87 3.02
CA LYS A 438 -13.65 9.79 3.84
C LYS A 438 -15.08 10.14 4.23
N LEU A 439 -16.03 9.37 3.70
CA LEU A 439 -17.46 9.55 3.95
C LEU A 439 -17.90 8.83 5.23
N LEU A 440 -17.51 7.55 5.33
CA LEU A 440 -17.93 6.66 6.40
C LEU A 440 -16.79 5.71 6.75
N ARG A 441 -16.74 5.32 8.03
CA ARG A 441 -15.87 4.25 8.52
C ARG A 441 -16.70 3.24 9.28
N VAL A 442 -16.51 1.97 8.96
CA VAL A 442 -17.15 0.83 9.62
C VAL A 442 -16.09 -0.02 10.28
N ASP A 443 -16.17 -0.12 11.61
CA ASP A 443 -15.23 -0.89 12.42
C ASP A 443 -15.69 -2.34 12.59
N PRO A 444 -14.76 -3.32 12.69
CA PRO A 444 -15.12 -4.69 13.01
C PRO A 444 -15.74 -4.76 14.42
N LYS A 445 -17.05 -5.03 14.48
CA LYS A 445 -17.80 -5.16 15.74
C LYS A 445 -18.49 -6.51 15.84
N PRO A 446 -18.48 -7.16 17.02
CA PRO A 446 -19.03 -8.49 17.16
C PRO A 446 -20.55 -8.47 17.01
N ASN A 447 -21.07 -9.38 16.18
CA ASN A 447 -22.51 -9.59 15.96
C ASN A 447 -23.25 -8.32 15.52
N THR A 448 -22.57 -7.44 14.77
CA THR A 448 -23.16 -6.23 14.19
C THR A 448 -23.34 -6.42 12.70
N LEU A 449 -24.56 -6.24 12.20
CA LEU A 449 -24.86 -6.18 10.77
C LEU A 449 -24.71 -4.73 10.31
N ALA A 450 -23.72 -4.46 9.46
CA ALA A 450 -23.56 -3.16 8.82
C ALA A 450 -24.16 -3.20 7.41
N MET A 451 -25.01 -2.23 7.08
CA MET A 451 -25.61 -2.06 5.76
C MET A 451 -25.23 -0.68 5.23
N ILE A 452 -24.66 -0.62 4.01
CA ILE A 452 -24.18 0.63 3.42
C ILE A 452 -24.56 0.62 1.94
N TYR A 453 -25.41 1.56 1.54
CA TYR A 453 -25.73 1.78 0.13
C TYR A 453 -24.66 2.67 -0.50
N ILE A 454 -24.09 2.22 -1.62
CA ILE A 454 -23.07 2.97 -2.36
C ILE A 454 -23.48 3.14 -3.82
N THR A 455 -23.19 4.32 -4.34
CA THR A 455 -23.44 4.71 -5.73
C THR A 455 -22.15 4.62 -6.56
N GLU A 456 -22.23 4.99 -7.84
CA GLU A 456 -21.10 4.98 -8.77
C GLU A 456 -19.95 5.90 -8.35
N ASP A 457 -20.25 6.91 -7.53
CA ASP A 457 -19.30 7.90 -7.04
C ASP A 457 -18.74 7.57 -5.65
N THR A 458 -19.07 6.39 -5.11
CA THR A 458 -18.56 5.93 -3.82
C THR A 458 -17.91 4.56 -3.97
N THR A 459 -16.82 4.34 -3.23
CA THR A 459 -16.20 3.01 -3.11
C THR A 459 -15.63 2.83 -1.70
N SER A 460 -15.00 1.69 -1.43
CA SER A 460 -14.40 1.42 -0.14
C SER A 460 -13.07 0.68 -0.23
N TYR A 461 -12.31 0.75 0.86
CA TYR A 461 -11.11 -0.04 1.07
C TYR A 461 -11.07 -0.55 2.52
N VAL A 462 -10.34 -1.64 2.75
CA VAL A 462 -10.12 -2.20 4.09
C VAL A 462 -8.68 -1.89 4.50
N LYS A 463 -8.53 -1.14 5.60
CA LYS A 463 -7.22 -0.68 6.06
C LYS A 463 -6.34 -1.89 6.43
N TYR A 464 -5.07 -1.81 6.06
CA TYR A 464 -4.04 -2.76 6.44
C TYR A 464 -4.10 -3.15 7.91
N ILE A 465 -4.12 -4.46 8.19
CA ILE A 465 -4.03 -4.99 9.54
C ILE A 465 -2.56 -5.13 9.91
N ASN A 466 -2.13 -4.36 10.89
CA ASN A 466 -0.73 -4.30 11.30
C ASN A 466 -0.39 -5.35 12.37
N CYS A 467 0.90 -5.43 12.72
CA CYS A 467 1.44 -6.43 13.62
C CYS A 467 0.96 -6.31 15.07
N GLN A 468 0.38 -5.18 15.49
CA GLN A 468 -0.19 -5.05 16.84
C GLN A 468 -1.34 -6.02 17.08
N ALA A 469 -2.05 -6.43 16.02
CA ALA A 469 -3.06 -7.48 16.11
C ALA A 469 -2.50 -8.84 16.59
N ASN A 470 -1.18 -9.09 16.46
CA ASN A 470 -0.54 -10.30 16.98
C ASN A 470 -0.42 -10.33 18.51
N GLU A 471 -0.59 -9.20 19.20
CA GLU A 471 -0.53 -9.14 20.67
C GLU A 471 -1.76 -9.79 21.33
N ARG A 472 -2.76 -10.16 20.52
CA ARG A 472 -4.03 -10.74 20.92
C ARG A 472 -3.94 -12.27 21.00
N SER A 473 -4.84 -12.87 21.78
CA SER A 473 -5.02 -14.33 21.79
C SER A 473 -5.44 -14.88 20.43
N ASN A 474 -6.31 -14.15 19.72
CA ASN A 474 -6.73 -14.42 18.35
C ASN A 474 -6.35 -13.23 17.46
N PRO A 475 -5.35 -13.39 16.57
CA PRO A 475 -4.84 -12.28 15.76
C PRO A 475 -5.68 -11.99 14.50
N CYS A 476 -6.75 -12.75 14.27
CA CYS A 476 -7.60 -12.59 13.10
C CYS A 476 -9.07 -12.42 13.50
N PHE A 477 -9.84 -11.82 12.59
CA PHE A 477 -11.30 -11.82 12.63
C PHE A 477 -11.84 -12.32 11.29
N HIS A 478 -13.14 -12.58 11.27
CA HIS A 478 -13.82 -13.09 10.09
C HIS A 478 -15.03 -12.21 9.80
N ASP A 479 -15.50 -12.22 8.57
CA ASP A 479 -16.80 -11.66 8.25
C ASP A 479 -17.49 -12.48 7.16
N ILE A 480 -18.79 -12.28 7.03
CA ILE A 480 -19.50 -12.52 5.78
C ILE A 480 -19.78 -11.15 5.17
N PHE A 481 -19.37 -10.98 3.91
CA PHE A 481 -19.56 -9.76 3.14
C PHE A 481 -20.34 -10.09 1.88
N THR A 482 -21.50 -9.46 1.75
CA THR A 482 -22.44 -9.68 0.66
C THR A 482 -22.77 -8.37 -0.03
N ILE A 483 -22.68 -8.37 -1.34
CA ILE A 483 -23.07 -7.28 -2.22
C ILE A 483 -24.40 -7.66 -2.88
N TYR A 484 -25.38 -6.77 -2.80
CA TYR A 484 -26.65 -6.89 -3.51
C TYR A 484 -26.78 -5.79 -4.56
N ARG A 485 -27.29 -6.15 -5.73
CA ARG A 485 -27.56 -5.23 -6.84
C ARG A 485 -29.03 -5.36 -7.24
N GLU A 486 -29.75 -4.25 -7.28
CA GLU A 486 -31.10 -4.22 -7.87
C GLU A 486 -31.03 -4.61 -9.35
N GLU A 487 -31.99 -5.41 -9.80
CA GLU A 487 -32.08 -5.84 -11.21
C GLU A 487 -33.39 -5.29 -11.79
N GLU A 488 -33.26 -4.53 -12.88
CA GLU A 488 -34.39 -3.96 -13.63
C GLU A 488 -35.16 -5.00 -14.47
#